data_AF-X6NJ65-F1
#
_entry.id   AF-X6NJ65-F1
#
_cell.length_a   1.000
_cell.length_b   1.000
_cell.length_c   1.000
_cell.angle_alpha   90.00
_cell.angle_beta   90.00
_cell.angle_gamma   90.00
#
_symmetry.space_group_name_H-M   'P 1'
#
loop_
_entity.id
_entity.type
_entity.pdbx_description
1 polymer ?
#
loop_
_entity_poly.entity_id
_entity_poly.type
_entity_poly.pdbx_seq_one_letter_code
_entity_poly.pdbx_strand_id
1 'polypeptide(L)'
;MIGETENKAAAKEEKEVEEKKKRKKIALLEVQAEEKYPSVIILEPNIHLCTQVQSIIENIIDKCVACAQNEAKQQALYEWRHEQFMELHRQHESLLKSVDPLGSHLQAKRVLQHNERIFDDFNVPKLPKRAMEEIAQGIRDTIKVQILCGQTLLPKDPRQIPDILIATPQTLQLNLQQKSSADENWRFVSKTRCVVLDEADTFEVYSKKKKKKKKRTFPKKKKKYFFFVWLILKEDTGLLISNTFSKRKECADNPSAVFHELRKMGKPQFIFVGATIPTEGSKTIAEAIKHWLDDAVWKQTPGLHKPLPFVLQEFRFVPMHKESEVLLHCLNEIAMEHQHNLESGISITNDENDSNKQAIISLNTNHPQKKKQSSLDEGDKFRILVFCNTKQETLKCLQLLQQNDFRNCACVSNSVTRTEQLKIVDRFGLYN
;
A
#
# COMPACT_ATOMS: atom_id res chain seq x y z
N MET A 1 -51.46 34.86 49.68
CA MET A 1 -50.67 33.61 49.72
C MET A 1 -50.90 32.67 48.53
N ILE A 2 -51.97 32.82 47.72
CA ILE A 2 -52.24 31.91 46.58
C ILE A 2 -51.32 32.18 45.36
N GLY A 3 -50.82 33.40 45.20
CA GLY A 3 -49.95 33.78 44.07
C GLY A 3 -48.49 33.28 44.15
N GLU A 4 -48.01 32.87 45.33
CA GLU A 4 -46.62 32.37 45.45
C GLU A 4 -46.48 30.89 45.05
N THR A 5 -47.57 30.13 45.09
CA THR A 5 -47.58 28.71 44.72
C THR A 5 -47.57 28.49 43.21
N GLU A 6 -48.21 29.35 42.42
CA GLU A 6 -48.27 29.23 40.96
C GLU A 6 -46.92 29.55 40.30
N ASN A 7 -46.20 30.58 40.78
CA ASN A 7 -44.88 30.92 40.25
C ASN A 7 -43.82 29.83 40.52
N LYS A 8 -43.95 29.05 41.61
CA LYS A 8 -43.06 27.92 41.89
C LYS A 8 -43.32 26.71 40.99
N ALA A 9 -44.57 26.50 40.55
CA ALA A 9 -44.93 25.43 39.63
C ALA A 9 -44.37 25.69 38.23
N ALA A 10 -44.54 26.92 37.71
CA ALA A 10 -44.02 27.31 36.40
C ALA A 10 -42.49 27.22 36.32
N ALA A 11 -41.78 27.70 37.35
CA ALA A 11 -40.31 27.61 37.39
C ALA A 11 -39.78 26.17 37.48
N LYS A 12 -40.57 25.24 38.05
CA LYS A 12 -40.21 23.82 38.13
C LYS A 12 -40.40 23.12 36.78
N GLU A 13 -41.48 23.45 36.08
CA GLU A 13 -41.78 22.88 34.76
C GLU A 13 -40.78 23.37 33.71
N GLU A 14 -40.38 24.65 33.77
CA GLU A 14 -39.38 25.22 32.87
C GLU A 14 -37.98 24.60 33.07
N LYS A 15 -37.58 24.36 34.33
CA LYS A 15 -36.35 23.62 34.65
C LYS A 15 -36.38 22.18 34.14
N GLU A 16 -37.51 21.48 34.27
CA GLU A 16 -37.63 20.09 33.80
C GLU A 16 -37.55 20.00 32.27
N VAL A 17 -38.13 20.96 31.55
CA VAL A 17 -38.03 21.06 30.09
C VAL A 17 -36.61 21.36 29.64
N GLU A 18 -35.90 22.26 30.33
CA GLU A 18 -34.51 22.59 30.02
C GLU A 18 -33.56 21.41 30.31
N GLU A 19 -33.79 20.67 31.40
CA GLU A 19 -33.03 19.48 31.74
C GLU A 19 -33.26 18.34 30.74
N LYS A 20 -34.51 18.13 30.28
CA LYS A 20 -34.82 17.19 29.18
C LYS A 20 -34.13 17.60 27.87
N LYS A 21 -34.05 18.90 27.55
CA LYS A 21 -33.32 19.40 26.38
C LYS A 21 -31.80 19.17 26.52
N LYS A 22 -31.22 19.42 27.70
CA LYS A 22 -29.79 19.13 27.98
C LYS A 22 -29.49 17.64 27.89
N ARG A 23 -30.32 16.77 28.48
CA ARG A 23 -30.16 15.31 28.39
C ARG A 23 -30.25 14.81 26.94
N LYS A 24 -31.20 15.32 26.14
CA LYS A 24 -31.27 14.99 24.70
C LYS A 24 -30.05 15.49 23.93
N LYS A 25 -29.52 16.66 24.26
CA LYS A 25 -28.31 17.21 23.62
C LYS A 25 -27.06 16.41 23.99
N ILE A 26 -26.92 16.00 25.25
CA ILE A 26 -25.83 15.14 25.72
C ILE A 26 -25.91 13.76 25.07
N ALA A 27 -27.10 13.13 25.05
CA ALA A 27 -27.29 11.86 24.36
C ALA A 27 -27.01 11.94 22.85
N LEU A 28 -27.37 13.05 22.19
CA LEU A 28 -27.05 13.28 20.79
C LEU A 28 -25.54 13.46 20.57
N LEU A 29 -24.86 14.16 21.48
CA LEU A 29 -23.41 14.36 21.43
C LEU A 29 -22.64 13.07 21.76
N GLU A 30 -23.11 12.24 22.69
CA GLU A 30 -22.57 10.91 23.01
C GLU A 30 -22.79 9.92 21.86
N VAL A 31 -23.93 9.99 21.17
CA VAL A 31 -24.18 9.20 19.94
C VAL A 31 -23.31 9.70 18.77
N GLN A 32 -23.00 10.99 18.72
CA GLN A 32 -22.04 11.54 17.75
C GLN A 32 -20.58 11.24 18.11
N ALA A 33 -20.29 10.93 19.38
CA ALA A 33 -18.94 10.81 19.89
C ALA A 33 -18.17 9.59 19.38
N GLU A 34 -18.80 8.48 18.98
CA GLU A 34 -18.02 7.28 18.60
C GLU A 34 -18.59 6.45 17.45
N GLU A 35 -19.28 7.05 16.47
CA GLU A 35 -19.31 6.40 15.15
C GLU A 35 -17.91 6.55 14.51
N LYS A 36 -17.01 5.63 14.86
CA LYS A 36 -15.70 5.45 14.22
C LYS A 36 -15.94 4.93 12.81
N TYR A 37 -15.28 5.54 11.83
CA TYR A 37 -15.27 5.07 10.45
C TYR A 37 -13.82 4.91 10.01
N PRO A 38 -13.54 4.07 8.99
CA PRO A 38 -12.21 4.00 8.43
C PRO A 38 -11.75 5.39 7.99
N SER A 39 -10.60 5.81 8.48
CA SER A 39 -10.00 7.10 8.10
C SER A 39 -9.36 6.98 6.73
N VAL A 40 -8.84 5.80 6.39
CA VAL A 40 -8.23 5.50 5.09
C VAL A 40 -8.90 4.30 4.48
N ILE A 41 -9.23 4.39 3.19
CA ILE A 41 -9.69 3.27 2.38
C ILE A 41 -8.70 3.05 1.25
N ILE A 42 -8.24 1.82 1.08
CA ILE A 42 -7.37 1.40 -0.01
C ILE A 42 -8.12 0.38 -0.85
N LEU A 43 -8.23 0.66 -2.14
CA LEU A 43 -8.97 -0.16 -3.08
C LEU A 43 -8.02 -0.91 -4.01
N GLU A 44 -8.13 -2.22 -3.94
CA GLU A 44 -7.29 -3.15 -4.69
C GLU A 44 -8.11 -3.94 -5.71
N PRO A 45 -7.56 -4.27 -6.88
CA PRO A 45 -8.34 -4.97 -7.89
C PRO A 45 -8.58 -6.46 -7.57
N ASN A 46 -7.81 -7.04 -6.67
CA ASN A 46 -8.07 -8.42 -6.28
C ASN A 46 -7.64 -8.71 -4.84
N ILE A 47 -8.15 -9.84 -4.34
CA ILE A 47 -7.91 -10.29 -2.97
C ILE A 47 -6.43 -10.52 -2.66
N HIS A 48 -5.64 -10.99 -3.63
CA HIS A 48 -4.22 -11.25 -3.40
C HIS A 48 -3.45 -9.95 -3.17
N LEU A 49 -3.77 -8.90 -3.94
CA LEU A 49 -3.22 -7.58 -3.73
C LEU A 49 -3.68 -6.98 -2.40
N CYS A 50 -4.95 -7.15 -2.00
CA CYS A 50 -5.39 -6.76 -0.65
C CYS A 50 -4.48 -7.34 0.44
N THR A 51 -4.17 -8.64 0.35
CA THR A 51 -3.32 -9.34 1.32
C THR A 51 -1.88 -8.83 1.29
N GLN A 52 -1.33 -8.57 0.10
CA GLN A 52 0.01 -7.99 -0.03
C GLN A 52 0.09 -6.59 0.58
N VAL A 53 -0.88 -5.73 0.26
CA VAL A 53 -0.96 -4.37 0.80
C VAL A 53 -1.13 -4.38 2.31
N GLN A 54 -1.95 -5.28 2.88
CA GLN A 54 -2.06 -5.43 4.33
C GLN A 54 -0.70 -5.76 4.95
N SER A 55 0.01 -6.75 4.41
CA SER A 55 1.32 -7.15 4.93
C SER A 55 2.33 -6.00 4.86
N ILE A 56 2.34 -5.23 3.76
CA ILE A 56 3.20 -4.05 3.63
C ILE A 56 2.86 -2.99 4.69
N ILE A 57 1.58 -2.71 4.90
CA ILE A 57 1.14 -1.70 5.88
C ILE A 57 1.45 -2.15 7.30
N GLU A 58 1.19 -3.41 7.65
CA GLU A 58 1.54 -3.98 8.95
C GLU A 58 3.06 -3.90 9.20
N ASN A 59 3.88 -4.21 8.19
CA ASN A 59 5.34 -4.05 8.27
C ASN A 59 5.76 -2.58 8.46
N ILE A 60 5.08 -1.64 7.81
CA ILE A 60 5.34 -0.20 8.00
C ILE A 60 4.95 0.22 9.42
N ILE A 61 3.79 -0.22 9.91
CA ILE A 61 3.34 0.04 11.29
C ILE A 61 4.36 -0.50 12.28
N ASP A 62 4.81 -1.75 12.11
CA ASP A 62 5.80 -2.36 13.00
C ASP A 62 7.13 -1.60 12.99
N LYS A 63 7.57 -1.10 11.82
CA LYS A 63 8.75 -0.21 11.72
C LYS A 63 8.54 1.13 12.42
N CYS A 64 7.37 1.75 12.26
CA CYS A 64 7.02 3.00 12.94
C CYS A 64 6.96 2.81 14.47
N VAL A 65 6.39 1.70 14.94
CA VAL A 65 6.38 1.32 16.35
C VAL A 65 7.80 1.17 16.86
N ALA A 66 8.67 0.46 16.15
CA ALA A 66 10.07 0.31 16.53
C ALA A 66 10.82 1.65 16.56
N CYS A 67 10.52 2.56 15.62
CA CYS A 67 11.11 3.90 15.61
C CYS A 67 10.64 4.74 16.80
N ALA A 68 9.34 4.77 17.07
CA ALA A 68 8.77 5.48 18.22
C ALA A 68 9.29 4.93 19.55
N GLN A 69 9.50 3.62 19.64
CA GLN A 69 10.16 3.00 20.79
C GLN A 69 11.60 3.50 20.97
N ASN A 70 12.35 3.70 19.89
CA ASN A 70 13.71 4.24 19.97
C ASN A 70 13.71 5.70 20.38
N GLU A 71 12.79 6.52 19.87
CA GLU A 71 12.63 7.91 20.29
C GLU A 71 12.21 8.01 21.76
N ALA A 72 11.24 7.21 22.21
CA ALA A 72 10.84 7.15 23.62
C ALA A 72 11.99 6.74 24.53
N LYS A 73 12.84 5.78 24.10
CA LYS A 73 14.08 5.43 24.81
C LYS A 73 15.05 6.61 24.89
N GLN A 74 15.24 7.35 23.78
CA GLN A 74 16.11 8.52 23.76
C GLN A 74 15.59 9.64 24.67
N GLN A 75 14.28 9.87 24.66
CA GLN A 75 13.63 10.87 25.51
C GLN A 75 13.74 10.50 27.00
N ALA A 76 13.45 9.23 27.36
CA ALA A 76 13.60 8.76 28.73
C ALA A 76 15.07 8.82 29.20
N LEU A 77 16.03 8.54 28.29
CA LEU A 77 17.45 8.71 28.58
C LEU A 77 17.82 10.18 28.81
N TYR A 78 17.27 11.10 28.02
CA TYR A 78 17.47 12.54 28.20
C TYR A 78 16.91 13.02 29.54
N GLU A 79 15.68 12.63 29.88
CA GLU A 79 15.04 12.97 31.16
C GLU A 79 15.83 12.43 32.36
N TRP A 80 16.27 11.17 32.29
CA TRP A 80 17.11 10.57 33.33
C TRP A 80 18.45 11.32 33.48
N ARG A 81 19.14 11.63 32.38
CA ARG A 81 20.38 12.43 32.41
C ARG A 81 20.15 13.82 33.01
N HIS A 82 19.03 14.45 32.67
CA HIS A 82 18.65 15.75 33.21
C HIS A 82 18.40 15.68 34.72
N GLU A 83 17.68 14.67 35.21
CA GLU A 83 17.46 14.45 36.65
C GLU A 83 18.78 14.23 37.40
N GLN A 84 19.69 13.40 36.86
CA GLN A 84 21.01 13.16 37.47
C GLN A 84 21.84 14.44 37.51
N PHE A 85 21.83 15.24 36.43
CA PHE A 85 22.49 16.54 36.40
C PHE A 85 21.93 17.49 37.47
N MET A 86 20.60 17.56 37.61
CA MET A 86 19.94 18.41 38.60
C MET A 86 20.21 17.95 40.03
N GLU A 87 20.32 16.66 40.30
CA GLU A 87 20.73 16.11 41.60
C GLU A 87 22.17 16.50 41.93
N LEU A 88 23.08 16.32 40.98
CA LEU A 88 24.49 16.65 41.13
C LEU A 88 24.70 18.17 41.35
N HIS A 89 23.92 19.00 40.65
CA HIS A 89 23.88 20.44 40.88
C HIS A 89 23.41 20.79 42.30
N ARG A 90 22.34 20.13 42.80
CA ARG A 90 21.85 20.30 44.17
C ARG A 90 22.90 19.90 45.22
N GLN A 91 23.64 18.81 44.98
CA GLN A 91 24.75 18.39 45.84
C GLN A 91 25.90 19.40 45.83
N HIS A 92 26.25 19.94 44.66
CA HIS A 92 27.28 20.96 44.53
C HIS A 92 26.90 22.26 45.24
N GLU A 93 25.66 22.75 45.09
CA GLU A 93 25.17 23.90 45.84
C GLU A 93 25.20 23.68 47.35
N SER A 94 24.85 22.48 47.82
CA SER A 94 24.91 22.11 49.23
C SER A 94 26.35 22.15 49.77
N LEU A 95 27.32 21.63 48.99
CA LEU A 95 28.74 21.69 49.31
C LEU A 95 29.28 23.13 49.31
N LEU A 96 28.89 23.96 48.34
CA LEU A 96 29.31 25.37 48.31
C LEU A 96 28.80 26.15 49.53
N LYS A 97 27.64 25.79 50.08
CA LYS A 97 27.12 26.37 51.33
C LYS A 97 27.90 25.93 52.58
N SER A 98 28.65 24.83 52.53
CA SER A 98 29.38 24.28 53.69
C SER A 98 30.89 24.56 53.69
N VAL A 99 31.45 25.10 52.60
CA VAL A 99 32.90 25.36 52.48
C VAL A 99 33.21 26.85 52.75
N ASP A 100 34.17 27.09 53.64
CA ASP A 100 34.64 28.42 54.04
C ASP A 100 35.31 29.18 52.85
N PRO A 101 35.11 30.50 52.67
CA PRO A 101 35.40 31.21 51.41
C PRO A 101 36.85 31.21 50.92
N LEU A 102 37.84 30.93 51.80
CA LEU A 102 39.27 31.11 51.47
C LEU A 102 39.98 29.87 50.87
N GLY A 103 39.38 28.67 50.92
CA GLY A 103 40.00 27.44 50.38
C GLY A 103 39.34 26.83 49.13
N SER A 104 38.24 27.43 48.67
CA SER A 104 37.16 26.73 47.95
C SER A 104 37.39 26.50 46.45
N HIS A 105 38.23 27.30 45.79
CA HIS A 105 38.20 27.32 44.32
C HIS A 105 38.87 26.12 43.65
N LEU A 106 40.00 25.63 44.20
CA LEU A 106 40.69 24.45 43.67
C LEU A 106 39.91 23.14 43.93
N GLN A 107 39.21 23.08 45.06
CA GLN A 107 38.40 21.92 45.44
C GLN A 107 37.13 21.84 44.61
N ALA A 108 36.44 22.96 44.39
CA ALA A 108 35.29 23.04 43.48
C ALA A 108 35.67 22.63 42.04
N LYS A 109 36.85 23.08 41.55
CA LYS A 109 37.33 22.72 40.21
C LYS A 109 37.63 21.23 40.05
N ARG A 110 38.18 20.57 41.09
CA ARG A 110 38.40 19.10 41.08
C ARG A 110 37.10 18.32 41.13
N VAL A 111 36.10 18.79 41.88
CA VAL A 111 34.78 18.16 41.94
C VAL A 111 34.08 18.26 40.58
N LEU A 112 34.13 19.41 39.92
CA LEU A 112 33.59 19.58 38.56
C LEU A 112 34.27 18.65 37.53
N GLN A 113 35.61 18.59 37.53
CA GLN A 113 36.36 17.70 36.63
C GLN A 113 36.14 16.21 36.91
N HIS A 114 35.91 15.83 38.16
CA HIS A 114 35.57 14.46 38.52
C HIS A 114 34.16 14.10 38.06
N ASN A 115 33.21 15.03 38.22
CA ASN A 115 31.82 14.84 37.79
C ASN A 115 31.68 14.79 36.27
N GLU A 116 32.46 15.55 35.51
CA GLU A 116 32.49 15.44 34.04
C GLU A 116 32.90 14.04 33.58
N ARG A 117 33.86 13.38 34.23
CA ARG A 117 34.28 12.01 33.90
C ARG A 117 33.23 10.95 34.25
N ILE A 118 32.44 11.19 35.31
CA ILE A 118 31.39 10.27 35.74
C ILE A 118 30.27 10.19 34.68
N PHE A 119 30.00 11.27 33.94
CA PHE A 119 28.98 11.28 32.88
C PHE A 119 29.34 10.39 31.68
N ASP A 120 30.62 10.16 31.41
CA ASP A 120 31.07 9.30 30.30
C ASP A 120 30.97 7.80 30.62
N ASP A 121 31.01 7.41 31.91
CA ASP A 121 31.02 6.01 32.35
C ASP A 121 29.63 5.47 32.77
N PHE A 122 28.58 6.28 32.75
CA PHE A 122 27.25 5.84 33.19
C PHE A 122 26.57 4.91 32.18
N ASN A 123 26.55 3.61 32.53
CA ASN A 123 25.74 2.60 31.88
C ASN A 123 24.26 2.97 32.00
N VAL A 124 23.62 3.29 30.88
CA VAL A 124 22.21 3.68 30.82
C VAL A 124 21.34 2.57 31.44
N PRO A 125 20.52 2.86 32.48
CA PRO A 125 19.57 1.88 32.97
C PRO A 125 18.61 1.50 31.84
N LYS A 126 18.60 0.21 31.48
CA LYS A 126 17.67 -0.30 30.48
C LYS A 126 16.25 -0.06 31.01
N LEU A 127 15.44 0.69 30.26
CA LEU A 127 13.99 0.79 30.49
C LEU A 127 13.42 -0.61 30.74
N PRO A 128 12.55 -0.80 31.75
CA PRO A 128 11.95 -2.10 32.00
C PRO A 128 11.29 -2.61 30.73
N LYS A 129 11.66 -3.82 30.31
CA LYS A 129 11.16 -4.45 29.08
C LYS A 129 9.63 -4.36 28.97
N ARG A 130 8.94 -4.48 30.10
CA ARG A 130 7.48 -4.37 30.22
C ARG A 130 6.91 -3.01 29.81
N ALA A 131 7.53 -1.89 30.21
CA ALA A 131 7.06 -0.55 29.83
C ALA A 131 7.21 -0.32 28.32
N MET A 132 8.31 -0.83 27.74
CA MET A 132 8.53 -0.78 26.29
C MET A 132 7.52 -1.62 25.52
N GLU A 133 7.16 -2.79 26.03
CA GLU A 133 6.12 -3.67 25.48
C GLU A 133 4.73 -3.03 25.58
N GLU A 134 4.39 -2.38 26.69
CA GLU A 134 3.12 -1.67 26.89
C GLU A 134 2.98 -0.46 25.93
N ILE A 135 4.05 0.32 25.72
CA ILE A 135 4.06 1.42 24.73
C ILE A 135 3.92 0.86 23.31
N ALA A 136 4.66 -0.20 22.96
CA ALA A 136 4.56 -0.84 21.64
C ALA A 136 3.13 -1.31 21.37
N GLN A 137 2.56 -2.01 22.35
CA GLN A 137 1.23 -2.56 22.26
C GLN A 137 0.19 -1.44 22.15
N GLY A 138 0.35 -0.35 22.93
CA GLY A 138 -0.51 0.83 22.83
C GLY A 138 -0.49 1.46 21.44
N ILE A 139 0.69 1.64 20.83
CA ILE A 139 0.79 2.18 19.46
C ILE A 139 0.19 1.22 18.44
N ARG A 140 0.43 -0.09 18.58
CA ARG A 140 -0.13 -1.10 17.67
C ARG A 140 -1.65 -1.18 17.77
N ASP A 141 -2.19 -1.05 18.98
CA ASP A 141 -3.63 -0.99 19.23
C ASP A 141 -4.28 0.31 18.71
N THR A 142 -3.47 1.33 18.40
CA THR A 142 -3.93 2.62 17.90
C THR A 142 -4.32 2.59 16.43
N ILE A 143 -3.65 1.78 15.60
CA ILE A 143 -3.93 1.70 14.15
C ILE A 143 -4.40 0.30 13.78
N LYS A 144 -5.71 0.17 13.55
CA LYS A 144 -6.33 -1.08 13.13
C LYS A 144 -6.38 -1.16 11.61
N VAL A 145 -5.81 -2.21 11.03
CA VAL A 145 -5.89 -2.51 9.60
C VAL A 145 -6.78 -3.73 9.38
N GLN A 146 -7.67 -3.68 8.40
CA GLN A 146 -8.53 -4.82 8.08
C GLN A 146 -8.73 -4.96 6.58
N ILE A 147 -8.71 -6.21 6.10
CA ILE A 147 -9.13 -6.55 4.74
C ILE A 147 -10.63 -6.89 4.71
N LEU A 148 -11.33 -6.32 3.72
CA LEU A 148 -12.63 -6.79 3.27
C LEU A 148 -12.53 -7.45 1.90
N CYS A 149 -12.68 -8.77 1.90
CA CYS A 149 -12.68 -9.57 0.69
C CYS A 149 -13.81 -10.61 0.72
N GLY A 150 -14.33 -10.98 -0.45
CA GLY A 150 -15.39 -11.98 -0.55
C GLY A 150 -16.69 -11.50 0.10
N GLN A 151 -17.20 -12.28 1.06
CA GLN A 151 -18.44 -12.02 1.81
C GLN A 151 -18.19 -11.40 3.20
N THR A 152 -16.95 -11.05 3.53
CA THR A 152 -16.63 -10.42 4.82
C THR A 152 -17.37 -9.09 4.95
N LEU A 153 -18.04 -8.92 6.08
CA LEU A 153 -18.80 -7.71 6.39
C LEU A 153 -17.99 -6.75 7.24
N LEU A 154 -18.24 -5.45 7.07
CA LEU A 154 -17.79 -4.42 7.99
C LEU A 154 -18.33 -4.73 9.39
N PRO A 155 -17.50 -4.63 10.44
CA PRO A 155 -17.96 -4.76 11.81
C PRO A 155 -19.09 -3.77 12.10
N LYS A 156 -20.14 -4.25 12.77
CA LYS A 156 -21.24 -3.40 13.26
C LYS A 156 -20.87 -2.64 14.52
N ASP A 157 -19.97 -3.20 15.33
CA ASP A 157 -19.44 -2.57 16.54
C ASP A 157 -18.43 -1.48 16.16
N PRO A 158 -18.68 -0.20 16.51
CA PRO A 158 -17.76 0.89 16.21
C PRO A 158 -16.34 0.70 16.76
N ARG A 159 -16.19 -0.05 17.86
CA ARG A 159 -14.88 -0.32 18.47
C ARG A 159 -14.02 -1.25 17.62
N GLN A 160 -14.65 -2.03 16.76
CA GLN A 160 -14.00 -2.97 15.85
C GLN A 160 -13.76 -2.36 14.46
N ILE A 161 -14.28 -1.16 14.19
CA ILE A 161 -14.07 -0.51 12.89
C ILE A 161 -12.58 -0.17 12.73
N PRO A 162 -11.97 -0.61 11.62
CA PRO A 162 -10.55 -0.39 11.37
C PRO A 162 -10.28 1.08 11.05
N ASP A 163 -9.06 1.53 11.33
CA ASP A 163 -8.57 2.85 10.92
C ASP A 163 -8.21 2.86 9.43
N ILE A 164 -7.67 1.75 8.93
CA ILE A 164 -7.32 1.51 7.53
C ILE A 164 -8.11 0.31 7.01
N LEU A 165 -8.95 0.56 6.01
CA LEU A 165 -9.73 -0.46 5.34
C LEU A 165 -9.14 -0.78 3.97
N ILE A 166 -8.76 -2.04 3.75
CA ILE A 166 -8.28 -2.52 2.44
C ILE A 166 -9.38 -3.38 1.84
N ALA A 167 -9.88 -3.06 0.65
CA ALA A 167 -11.01 -3.79 0.09
C ALA A 167 -10.93 -3.91 -1.42
N THR A 168 -11.56 -4.95 -1.95
CA THR A 168 -11.92 -4.91 -3.37
C THR A 168 -13.11 -3.98 -3.57
N PRO A 169 -13.21 -3.26 -4.70
CA PRO A 169 -14.34 -2.37 -4.97
C PRO A 169 -15.70 -3.08 -4.87
N GLN A 170 -15.76 -4.34 -5.31
CA GLN A 170 -16.99 -5.14 -5.24
C GLN A 170 -17.39 -5.47 -3.79
N THR A 171 -16.45 -5.84 -2.93
CA THR A 171 -16.76 -6.18 -1.54
C THR A 171 -17.17 -4.94 -0.74
N LEU A 172 -16.48 -3.81 -0.94
CA LEU A 172 -16.87 -2.56 -0.28
C LEU A 172 -18.26 -2.10 -0.72
N GLN A 173 -18.57 -2.22 -2.01
CA GLN A 173 -19.92 -1.98 -2.52
C GLN A 173 -20.98 -2.81 -1.78
N LEU A 174 -20.78 -4.13 -1.68
CA LEU A 174 -21.77 -5.02 -1.05
C LEU A 174 -22.00 -4.61 0.41
N ASN A 175 -20.93 -4.20 1.10
CA ASN A 175 -21.00 -3.70 2.47
C ASN A 175 -21.80 -2.40 2.60
N LEU A 176 -21.58 -1.45 1.69
CA LEU A 176 -22.33 -0.20 1.66
C LEU A 176 -23.80 -0.43 1.31
N GLN A 177 -24.11 -1.39 0.42
CA GLN A 177 -25.49 -1.72 0.07
C GLN A 177 -26.27 -2.41 1.20
N GLN A 178 -25.57 -3.09 2.12
CA GLN A 178 -26.21 -3.71 3.27
C GLN A 178 -26.53 -2.71 4.39
N LYS A 179 -25.87 -1.55 4.41
CA LYS A 179 -26.23 -0.47 5.32
C LYS A 179 -27.59 0.10 4.90
N SER A 180 -28.52 0.08 5.84
CA SER A 180 -29.95 0.24 5.59
C SER A 180 -30.36 1.66 5.20
N SER A 181 -29.50 2.66 5.37
CA SER A 181 -29.79 4.04 4.99
C SER A 181 -28.70 4.69 4.15
N ALA A 182 -29.15 5.45 3.15
CA ALA A 182 -28.39 6.44 2.40
C ALA A 182 -27.51 7.32 3.32
N ASP A 183 -28.06 7.73 4.46
CA ASP A 183 -27.41 8.63 5.42
C ASP A 183 -26.21 7.97 6.13
N GLU A 184 -26.28 6.70 6.51
CA GLU A 184 -25.14 5.96 7.11
C GLU A 184 -23.97 5.84 6.13
N ASN A 185 -24.32 5.61 4.88
CA ASN A 185 -23.41 5.51 3.77
C ASN A 185 -22.72 6.84 3.47
N TRP A 186 -23.46 7.94 3.51
CA TRP A 186 -22.92 9.29 3.43
C TRP A 186 -22.01 9.62 4.62
N ARG A 187 -22.40 9.25 5.84
CA ARG A 187 -21.56 9.41 7.05
C ARG A 187 -20.25 8.63 6.92
N PHE A 188 -20.29 7.43 6.36
CA PHE A 188 -19.11 6.62 6.08
C PHE A 188 -18.13 7.37 5.15
N VAL A 189 -18.62 7.88 4.01
CA VAL A 189 -17.77 8.59 3.04
C VAL A 189 -17.27 9.92 3.59
N SER A 190 -18.14 10.73 4.21
CA SER A 190 -17.78 12.06 4.71
C SER A 190 -16.78 12.03 5.88
N LYS A 191 -16.74 10.94 6.65
CA LYS A 191 -15.75 10.74 7.71
C LYS A 191 -14.45 10.10 7.22
N THR A 192 -14.46 9.50 6.03
CA THR A 192 -13.24 9.00 5.38
C THR A 192 -12.34 10.20 5.05
N ARG A 193 -11.06 10.13 5.45
CA ARG A 193 -10.09 11.20 5.18
C ARG A 193 -9.35 10.99 3.88
N CYS A 194 -9.06 9.74 3.53
CA CYS A 194 -8.27 9.39 2.36
C CYS A 194 -8.84 8.15 1.66
N VAL A 195 -8.90 8.20 0.33
CA VAL A 195 -9.23 7.06 -0.53
C VAL A 195 -8.08 6.86 -1.52
N VAL A 196 -7.43 5.71 -1.43
CA VAL A 196 -6.37 5.27 -2.34
C VAL A 196 -6.98 4.28 -3.33
N LEU A 197 -6.77 4.53 -4.62
CA LEU A 197 -7.14 3.62 -5.69
C LEU A 197 -5.84 3.11 -6.32
N ASP A 198 -5.47 1.87 -5.97
CA ASP A 198 -4.29 1.22 -6.56
C ASP A 198 -4.63 0.59 -7.91
N GLU A 199 -3.61 0.35 -8.74
CA GLU A 199 -3.72 -0.16 -10.10
C GLU A 199 -4.71 0.66 -10.94
N ALA A 200 -4.65 1.98 -10.82
CA ALA A 200 -5.56 2.92 -11.44
C ALA A 200 -5.48 2.92 -12.98
N ASP A 201 -4.40 2.40 -13.56
CA ASP A 201 -4.29 2.16 -14.98
C ASP A 201 -5.22 1.04 -15.50
N THR A 202 -5.73 0.20 -14.59
CA THR A 202 -6.77 -0.79 -14.91
C THR A 202 -8.18 -0.20 -15.00
N PHE A 203 -8.37 1.09 -14.66
CA PHE A 203 -9.66 1.76 -14.80
C PHE A 203 -10.03 1.97 -16.28
N GLU A 204 -11.04 1.22 -16.76
CA GLU A 204 -11.66 1.52 -18.06
C GLU A 204 -12.55 2.78 -17.97
N VAL A 205 -12.20 3.83 -18.71
CA VAL A 205 -13.08 5.01 -18.85
C VAL A 205 -14.27 4.66 -19.74
N TYR A 206 -15.47 4.62 -19.15
CA TYR A 206 -16.68 4.30 -19.90
C TYR A 206 -17.10 5.47 -20.80
N SER A 207 -16.63 5.48 -22.05
CA SER A 207 -17.19 6.39 -23.05
C SER A 207 -18.56 5.86 -23.46
N LYS A 208 -19.65 6.61 -23.17
CA LYS A 208 -21.01 6.41 -23.72
C LYS A 208 -20.97 6.53 -25.26
N LYS A 209 -20.31 5.62 -25.98
CA LYS A 209 -20.49 5.50 -27.44
C LYS A 209 -21.96 5.12 -27.60
N LYS A 210 -22.77 6.02 -28.18
CA LYS A 210 -24.14 5.76 -28.64
C LYS A 210 -24.11 4.42 -29.37
N LYS A 211 -24.58 3.36 -28.71
CA LYS A 211 -24.64 2.02 -29.31
C LYS A 211 -25.62 2.10 -30.46
N LYS A 212 -25.14 2.30 -31.68
CA LYS A 212 -25.82 1.73 -32.85
C LYS A 212 -26.00 0.25 -32.51
N LYS A 213 -27.26 -0.21 -32.45
CA LYS A 213 -27.76 -1.50 -31.94
C LYS A 213 -27.11 -2.75 -32.58
N LYS A 214 -25.80 -2.97 -32.43
CA LYS A 214 -25.19 -4.27 -32.74
C LYS A 214 -25.15 -5.10 -31.46
N LYS A 215 -26.02 -6.11 -31.40
CA LYS A 215 -26.12 -7.16 -30.38
C LYS A 215 -24.84 -8.03 -30.35
N ARG A 216 -23.68 -7.45 -30.00
CA ARG A 216 -22.51 -8.24 -29.60
C ARG A 216 -22.51 -8.35 -28.08
N THR A 217 -22.76 -9.55 -27.60
CA THR A 217 -22.64 -10.00 -26.22
C THR A 217 -21.17 -9.95 -25.79
N PHE A 218 -20.67 -8.76 -25.48
CA PHE A 218 -19.38 -8.63 -24.82
C PHE A 218 -19.45 -9.22 -23.39
N PRO A 219 -18.43 -9.97 -22.94
CA PRO A 219 -18.43 -10.60 -21.63
C PRO A 219 -18.54 -9.53 -20.53
N LYS A 220 -19.54 -9.68 -19.66
CA LYS A 220 -19.91 -8.74 -18.58
C LYS A 220 -18.82 -8.54 -17.49
N LYS A 221 -17.64 -9.16 -17.61
CA LYS A 221 -16.66 -9.29 -16.52
C LYS A 221 -15.68 -8.11 -16.36
N LYS A 222 -15.50 -7.23 -17.36
CA LYS A 222 -14.49 -6.15 -17.32
C LYS A 222 -15.00 -4.77 -16.82
N LYS A 223 -16.28 -4.64 -16.46
CA LYS A 223 -16.92 -3.35 -16.13
C LYS A 223 -16.84 -2.92 -14.65
N LYS A 224 -16.00 -3.55 -13.82
CA LYS A 224 -16.17 -3.50 -12.35
C LYS A 224 -15.53 -2.29 -11.67
N TYR A 225 -14.51 -1.67 -12.26
CA TYR A 225 -13.71 -0.65 -11.57
C TYR A 225 -14.28 0.77 -11.64
N PHE A 226 -14.69 1.21 -12.84
CA PHE A 226 -15.40 2.48 -13.00
C PHE A 226 -16.71 2.52 -12.19
N PHE A 227 -17.29 1.34 -11.94
CA PHE A 227 -18.52 1.19 -11.19
C PHE A 227 -18.40 1.62 -9.73
N PHE A 228 -17.21 1.58 -9.10
CA PHE A 228 -17.05 1.95 -7.69
C PHE A 228 -16.97 3.45 -7.46
N VAL A 229 -16.15 4.16 -8.25
CA VAL A 229 -16.23 5.63 -8.32
C VAL A 229 -17.65 6.00 -8.66
N TRP A 230 -18.24 5.40 -9.70
CA TRP A 230 -19.65 5.62 -10.03
C TRP A 230 -20.66 5.18 -8.94
N LEU A 231 -20.33 4.29 -7.99
CA LEU A 231 -21.25 3.81 -6.95
C LEU A 231 -21.29 4.70 -5.71
N ILE A 232 -20.16 5.32 -5.38
CA ILE A 232 -20.16 6.49 -4.50
C ILE A 232 -21.12 7.53 -5.11
N LEU A 233 -21.14 7.63 -6.44
CA LEU A 233 -21.78 8.72 -7.18
C LEU A 233 -23.22 8.46 -7.65
N LYS A 234 -23.76 7.24 -7.56
CA LYS A 234 -25.07 6.91 -8.17
C LYS A 234 -26.24 7.13 -7.22
N GLU A 235 -27.32 7.65 -7.80
CA GLU A 235 -28.63 7.95 -7.18
C GLU A 235 -29.31 6.71 -6.53
N ASP A 236 -29.12 5.51 -7.09
CA ASP A 236 -29.83 4.29 -6.62
C ASP A 236 -29.23 3.63 -5.37
N THR A 237 -27.99 3.96 -4.98
CA THR A 237 -27.36 3.48 -3.74
C THR A 237 -27.61 4.41 -2.56
N GLY A 238 -28.24 5.56 -2.80
CA GLY A 238 -28.51 6.57 -1.78
C GLY A 238 -27.25 7.20 -1.17
N LEU A 239 -26.04 6.85 -1.62
CA LEU A 239 -24.79 7.18 -0.92
C LEU A 239 -24.47 8.69 -0.85
N LEU A 240 -25.15 9.51 -1.64
CA LEU A 240 -24.84 10.93 -1.84
C LEU A 240 -26.05 11.83 -2.14
N ILE A 241 -27.26 11.26 -2.27
CA ILE A 241 -28.46 12.01 -2.69
C ILE A 241 -29.67 11.56 -1.85
N SER A 242 -29.57 11.61 -0.52
CA SER A 242 -30.78 11.56 0.34
C SER A 242 -31.12 12.96 0.84
N ASN A 243 -32.24 13.47 0.33
CA ASN A 243 -33.10 14.54 0.84
C ASN A 243 -32.55 15.97 1.02
N THR A 244 -31.24 16.21 1.09
CA THR A 244 -30.68 17.59 1.06
C THR A 244 -30.48 18.11 -0.37
N PHE A 245 -30.45 17.21 -1.36
CA PHE A 245 -30.24 17.53 -2.78
C PHE A 245 -31.47 17.24 -3.67
N SER A 246 -32.68 17.35 -3.12
CA SER A 246 -33.96 17.10 -3.82
C SER A 246 -34.25 17.99 -5.05
N LYS A 247 -33.28 18.79 -5.52
CA LYS A 247 -33.41 19.68 -6.68
C LYS A 247 -32.48 19.39 -7.87
N ARG A 248 -31.61 18.36 -7.88
CA ARG A 248 -30.69 18.17 -9.03
C ARG A 248 -30.51 16.71 -9.47
N LYS A 249 -31.42 16.28 -10.35
CA LYS A 249 -31.26 15.12 -11.25
C LYS A 249 -30.01 15.22 -12.14
N GLU A 250 -29.40 16.41 -12.25
CA GLU A 250 -28.20 16.69 -13.05
C GLU A 250 -26.89 16.13 -12.45
N CYS A 251 -26.79 15.93 -11.13
CA CYS A 251 -25.55 15.43 -10.51
C CYS A 251 -25.29 13.95 -10.79
N ALA A 252 -26.32 13.12 -10.93
CA ALA A 252 -26.18 11.68 -11.15
C ALA A 252 -25.55 11.34 -12.53
N ASP A 253 -25.65 12.25 -13.50
CA ASP A 253 -25.08 12.10 -14.83
C ASP A 253 -23.66 12.69 -14.97
N ASN A 254 -23.18 13.46 -13.99
CA ASN A 254 -21.88 14.13 -14.02
C ASN A 254 -21.02 13.80 -12.79
N PRO A 255 -20.13 12.81 -12.89
CA PRO A 255 -19.21 12.42 -11.81
C PRO A 255 -18.43 13.59 -11.19
N SER A 256 -18.08 14.60 -11.99
CA SER A 256 -17.33 15.77 -11.51
C SER A 256 -18.11 16.62 -10.53
N ALA A 257 -19.44 16.68 -10.64
CA ALA A 257 -20.25 17.47 -9.71
C ALA A 257 -20.09 16.96 -8.28
N VAL A 258 -20.00 15.65 -8.09
CA VAL A 258 -19.87 15.05 -6.77
C VAL A 258 -18.45 15.13 -6.24
N PHE A 259 -17.42 14.92 -7.07
CA PHE A 259 -16.05 15.19 -6.64
C PHE A 259 -15.90 16.64 -6.21
N HIS A 260 -16.57 17.57 -6.89
CA HIS A 260 -16.61 18.97 -6.49
C HIS A 260 -17.33 19.20 -5.15
N GLU A 261 -18.43 18.48 -4.86
CA GLU A 261 -19.08 18.54 -3.54
C GLU A 261 -18.23 17.92 -2.42
N LEU A 262 -17.62 16.75 -2.65
CA LEU A 262 -16.66 16.16 -1.70
C LEU A 262 -15.48 17.11 -1.45
N ARG A 263 -15.01 17.80 -2.49
CA ARG A 263 -13.98 18.84 -2.39
C ARG A 263 -14.42 20.01 -1.51
N LYS A 264 -15.67 20.48 -1.63
CA LYS A 264 -16.21 21.52 -0.74
C LYS A 264 -16.24 21.10 0.73
N MET A 265 -16.40 19.81 1.00
CA MET A 265 -16.29 19.27 2.36
C MET A 265 -14.84 19.15 2.85
N GLY A 266 -13.86 19.34 1.97
CA GLY A 266 -12.44 19.17 2.22
C GLY A 266 -11.99 17.70 2.37
N LYS A 267 -12.89 16.73 2.14
CA LYS A 267 -12.66 15.28 2.30
C LYS A 267 -13.60 14.43 1.44
N PRO A 268 -13.17 13.21 1.04
CA PRO A 268 -11.84 12.64 1.26
C PRO A 268 -10.79 13.17 0.27
N GLN A 269 -9.51 13.09 0.65
CA GLN A 269 -8.40 13.18 -0.30
C GLN A 269 -8.37 11.91 -1.16
N PHE A 270 -8.23 12.07 -2.48
CA PHE A 270 -8.12 10.94 -3.40
C PHE A 270 -6.67 10.79 -3.87
N ILE A 271 -6.17 9.55 -3.86
CA ILE A 271 -4.85 9.18 -4.37
C ILE A 271 -5.04 8.08 -5.40
N PHE A 272 -4.52 8.29 -6.61
CA PHE A 272 -4.54 7.31 -7.69
C PHE A 272 -3.11 6.82 -7.90
N VAL A 273 -2.91 5.52 -7.78
CA VAL A 273 -1.62 4.85 -7.96
C VAL A 273 -1.76 3.87 -9.10
N GLY A 274 -0.80 3.82 -10.01
CA GLY A 274 -0.80 2.86 -11.11
C GLY A 274 0.56 2.83 -11.77
N ALA A 275 0.94 1.66 -12.31
CA ALA A 275 2.23 1.50 -12.97
C ALA A 275 2.31 2.36 -14.24
N THR A 276 1.24 2.37 -15.03
CA THR A 276 1.19 3.05 -16.33
C THR A 276 -0.10 3.83 -16.51
N ILE A 277 -0.18 5.04 -15.94
CA ILE A 277 -1.35 5.91 -16.17
C ILE A 277 -1.17 6.67 -17.50
N PRO A 278 -1.87 6.29 -18.60
CA PRO A 278 -1.69 6.97 -19.87
C PRO A 278 -2.20 8.41 -19.76
N THR A 279 -1.32 9.38 -20.01
CA THR A 279 -1.65 10.82 -19.91
C THR A 279 -2.16 11.41 -21.23
N GLU A 280 -1.97 10.70 -22.35
CA GLU A 280 -2.31 11.14 -23.70
C GLU A 280 -3.50 10.36 -24.29
N GLY A 281 -4.42 11.08 -24.94
CA GLY A 281 -5.55 10.53 -25.68
C GLY A 281 -6.91 10.78 -25.02
N SER A 282 -7.93 11.04 -25.85
CA SER A 282 -9.24 11.62 -25.47
C SER A 282 -10.13 10.76 -24.54
N LYS A 283 -9.62 9.65 -23.99
CA LYS A 283 -10.37 8.64 -23.21
C LYS A 283 -9.49 7.92 -22.18
N THR A 284 -8.45 8.57 -21.70
CA THR A 284 -7.59 7.97 -20.67
C THR A 284 -8.17 8.19 -19.27
N ILE A 285 -7.80 7.31 -18.34
CA ILE A 285 -8.09 7.53 -16.92
C ILE A 285 -7.47 8.85 -16.44
N ALA A 286 -6.35 9.28 -17.00
CA ALA A 286 -5.74 10.56 -16.66
C ALA A 286 -6.63 11.75 -17.00
N GLU A 287 -7.24 11.75 -18.19
CA GLU A 287 -8.21 12.79 -18.55
C GLU A 287 -9.45 12.75 -17.64
N ALA A 288 -9.92 11.56 -17.29
CA ALA A 288 -11.03 11.43 -16.34
C ALA A 288 -10.66 11.99 -14.96
N ILE A 289 -9.49 11.66 -14.42
CA ILE A 289 -8.98 12.20 -13.15
C ILE A 289 -8.83 13.71 -13.24
N LYS A 290 -8.24 14.27 -14.31
CA LYS A 290 -8.12 15.72 -14.52
C LYS A 290 -9.48 16.43 -14.55
N HIS A 291 -10.50 15.76 -15.08
CA HIS A 291 -11.86 16.28 -15.13
C HIS A 291 -12.60 16.15 -13.79
N TRP A 292 -12.27 15.14 -12.98
CA TRP A 292 -12.83 14.94 -11.64
C TRP A 292 -12.16 15.82 -10.58
N LEU A 293 -10.86 16.02 -10.71
CA LEU A 293 -9.96 16.67 -9.76
C LEU A 293 -9.03 17.60 -10.55
N ASP A 294 -9.50 18.83 -10.77
CA ASP A 294 -8.80 19.89 -11.49
C ASP A 294 -7.49 20.32 -10.82
N ASP A 295 -7.35 20.08 -9.51
CA ASP A 295 -6.17 20.35 -8.70
C ASP A 295 -5.29 19.11 -8.45
N ALA A 296 -5.50 18.01 -9.18
CA ALA A 296 -4.71 16.80 -9.02
C ALA A 296 -3.21 17.05 -9.29
N VAL A 297 -2.38 16.68 -8.31
CA VAL A 297 -0.91 16.74 -8.43
C VAL A 297 -0.41 15.46 -9.07
N TRP A 298 0.24 15.58 -10.22
CA TRP A 298 0.83 14.47 -10.95
C TRP A 298 2.28 14.24 -10.50
N LYS A 299 2.54 13.11 -9.86
CA LYS A 299 3.90 12.67 -9.52
C LYS A 299 4.23 11.41 -10.31
N GLN A 300 5.24 11.51 -11.15
CA GLN A 300 5.82 10.37 -11.86
C GLN A 300 7.18 10.07 -11.24
N THR A 301 7.41 8.81 -10.87
CA THR A 301 8.74 8.35 -10.51
C THR A 301 9.50 8.02 -11.81
N PRO A 302 10.76 8.51 -11.98
CA PRO A 302 11.58 8.12 -13.12
C PRO A 302 11.72 6.59 -13.08
N GLY A 303 11.16 5.94 -14.09
CA GLY A 303 10.52 4.65 -13.93
C GLY A 303 11.43 3.49 -13.52
N LEU A 304 10.84 2.55 -12.79
CA LEU A 304 11.19 1.12 -12.83
C LEU A 304 11.21 0.55 -14.26
N HIS A 305 10.72 1.31 -15.24
CA HIS A 305 10.65 0.95 -16.66
C HIS A 305 11.86 1.36 -17.50
N LYS A 306 12.93 1.94 -16.92
CA LYS A 306 14.19 1.95 -17.67
C LYS A 306 14.60 0.49 -17.83
N PRO A 307 14.72 -0.04 -19.07
CA PRO A 307 15.26 -1.36 -19.28
C PRO A 307 16.56 -1.45 -18.49
N LEU A 308 16.74 -2.53 -17.74
CA LEU A 308 18.05 -2.80 -17.16
C LEU A 308 19.05 -2.75 -18.32
N PRO A 309 20.15 -1.98 -18.23
CA PRO A 309 21.01 -1.73 -19.39
C PRO A 309 21.65 -2.99 -19.97
N PHE A 310 21.66 -4.08 -19.20
CA PHE A 310 22.14 -5.40 -19.58
C PHE A 310 21.03 -6.32 -20.11
N VAL A 311 19.77 -5.88 -20.12
CA VAL A 311 18.64 -6.62 -20.70
C VAL A 311 18.40 -6.08 -22.11
N LEU A 312 18.78 -6.88 -23.11
CA LEU A 312 18.44 -6.61 -24.50
C LEU A 312 16.93 -6.75 -24.68
N GLN A 313 16.29 -5.72 -25.25
CA GLN A 313 14.86 -5.72 -25.56
C GLN A 313 14.65 -5.62 -27.06
N GLU A 314 13.92 -6.58 -27.63
CA GLU A 314 13.53 -6.59 -29.03
C GLU A 314 12.01 -6.64 -29.18
N PHE A 315 11.48 -5.88 -30.15
CA PHE A 315 10.07 -5.89 -30.49
C PHE A 315 9.90 -6.25 -31.97
N ARG A 316 9.10 -7.28 -32.26
CA ARG A 316 8.78 -7.72 -33.62
C ARG A 316 7.28 -7.57 -33.87
N PHE A 317 6.90 -6.86 -34.94
CA PHE A 317 5.51 -6.81 -35.39
C PHE A 317 5.18 -8.09 -36.16
N VAL A 318 4.31 -8.93 -35.60
CA VAL A 318 3.98 -10.23 -36.18
C VAL A 318 2.48 -10.31 -36.49
N PRO A 319 2.07 -10.63 -37.73
CA PRO A 319 0.69 -10.96 -38.02
C PRO A 319 0.23 -12.18 -37.21
N MET A 320 -0.98 -12.16 -36.67
CA MET A 320 -1.49 -13.18 -35.75
C MET A 320 -1.35 -14.63 -36.26
N HIS A 321 -1.47 -14.86 -37.58
CA HIS A 321 -1.34 -16.20 -38.17
C HIS A 321 0.11 -16.69 -38.31
N LYS A 322 1.11 -15.84 -38.07
CA LYS A 322 2.55 -16.14 -38.14
C LYS A 322 3.23 -16.18 -36.77
N GLU A 323 2.50 -15.92 -35.68
CA GLU A 323 3.06 -15.87 -34.32
C GLU A 323 3.83 -17.14 -33.96
N SER A 324 3.27 -18.31 -34.27
CA SER A 324 3.90 -19.61 -34.02
C SER A 324 5.20 -19.81 -34.79
N GLU A 325 5.23 -19.44 -36.08
CA GLU A 325 6.42 -19.57 -36.93
C GLU A 325 7.54 -18.65 -36.46
N VAL A 326 7.19 -17.40 -36.15
CA VAL A 326 8.16 -16.42 -35.66
C VAL A 326 8.69 -16.82 -34.27
N LEU A 327 7.85 -17.35 -33.39
CA LEU A 327 8.29 -17.85 -32.08
C LEU A 327 9.34 -18.97 -32.25
N LEU A 328 9.06 -19.98 -33.09
CA LEU A 328 10.00 -21.07 -33.33
C LEU A 328 11.32 -20.57 -33.93
N HIS A 329 11.23 -19.62 -34.87
CA HIS A 329 12.42 -18.99 -35.44
C HIS A 329 13.27 -18.30 -34.36
N CYS A 330 12.66 -17.46 -33.51
CA CYS A 330 13.37 -16.80 -32.40
C CYS A 330 14.02 -17.81 -31.43
N LEU A 331 13.32 -18.90 -31.10
CA LEU A 331 13.85 -19.91 -30.19
C LEU A 331 15.06 -20.64 -30.80
N ASN A 332 15.04 -20.91 -32.10
CA ASN A 332 16.17 -21.50 -32.82
C ASN A 332 17.36 -20.53 -32.91
N GLU A 333 17.11 -19.24 -33.20
CA GLU A 333 18.16 -18.20 -33.20
C GLU A 333 18.87 -18.15 -31.84
N ILE A 334 18.10 -18.07 -30.75
CA ILE A 334 18.62 -18.04 -29.39
C ILE A 334 19.41 -19.31 -29.04
N ALA A 335 18.91 -20.49 -29.44
CA ALA A 335 19.58 -21.76 -29.18
C ALA A 335 20.93 -21.85 -29.92
N MET A 336 20.98 -21.41 -31.18
CA MET A 336 22.21 -21.38 -31.97
C MET A 336 23.23 -20.38 -31.41
N GLU A 337 22.79 -19.20 -31.01
CA GLU A 337 23.65 -18.19 -30.39
C GLU A 337 24.25 -18.71 -29.07
N HIS A 338 23.44 -19.36 -28.22
CA HIS A 338 23.93 -19.96 -26.99
C HIS A 338 24.96 -21.06 -27.24
N GLN A 339 24.73 -21.93 -28.24
CA GLN A 339 25.70 -22.97 -28.61
C GLN A 339 27.02 -22.36 -29.12
N HIS A 340 26.95 -21.33 -29.96
CA HIS A 340 28.13 -20.63 -30.44
C HIS A 340 28.91 -19.96 -29.29
N ASN A 341 28.22 -19.38 -28.30
CA ASN A 341 28.87 -18.78 -27.13
C ASN A 341 29.58 -19.83 -26.26
N LEU A 342 29.01 -21.05 -26.14
CA LEU A 342 29.67 -22.17 -25.46
C LEU A 342 30.92 -22.66 -26.23
N GLU A 343 30.84 -22.77 -27.55
CA GLU A 343 31.96 -23.24 -28.40
C GLU A 343 33.11 -22.23 -28.49
N SER A 344 32.79 -20.94 -28.53
CA SER A 344 33.77 -19.85 -28.59
C SER A 344 34.47 -19.57 -27.26
N GLY A 345 34.04 -20.20 -26.16
CA GLY A 345 34.63 -20.02 -24.83
C GLY A 345 34.47 -18.59 -24.28
N ILE A 346 33.49 -17.83 -24.80
CA ILE A 346 33.17 -16.49 -24.31
C ILE A 346 32.43 -16.66 -22.98
N SER A 347 33.17 -16.60 -21.88
CA SER A 347 32.59 -16.55 -20.54
C SER A 347 32.28 -15.10 -20.20
N ILE A 348 30.99 -14.77 -20.13
CA ILE A 348 30.54 -13.48 -19.59
C ILE A 348 30.57 -13.60 -18.07
N THR A 349 31.65 -13.14 -17.45
CA THR A 349 31.71 -13.03 -15.99
C THR A 349 31.14 -11.67 -15.58
N ASN A 350 30.02 -11.70 -14.85
CA ASN A 350 29.49 -10.51 -14.20
C ASN A 350 30.26 -10.32 -12.90
N ASP A 351 31.41 -9.64 -12.98
CA ASP A 351 32.16 -9.27 -11.78
C ASP A 351 31.40 -8.14 -11.05
N GLU A 352 30.67 -8.49 -10.00
CA GLU A 352 29.79 -7.56 -9.27
C GLU A 352 30.56 -6.52 -8.44
N ASN A 353 31.89 -6.57 -8.42
CA ASN A 353 32.71 -5.78 -7.51
C ASN A 353 33.22 -4.44 -8.04
N ASP A 354 32.93 -4.05 -9.29
CA ASP A 354 33.41 -2.77 -9.82
C ASP A 354 32.27 -1.79 -10.13
N SER A 355 32.33 -0.63 -9.48
CA SER A 355 31.33 0.43 -9.52
C SER A 355 31.25 1.18 -10.86
N ASN A 356 32.02 0.76 -11.86
CA ASN A 356 31.96 1.24 -13.24
C ASN A 356 31.56 0.10 -14.19
N LYS A 357 30.25 -0.02 -14.43
CA LYS A 357 29.66 -1.05 -15.29
C LYS A 357 29.99 -0.83 -16.77
N GLN A 358 31.06 -1.44 -17.25
CA GLN A 358 31.19 -1.90 -18.63
C GLN A 358 31.50 -3.39 -18.59
N ALA A 359 30.68 -4.22 -19.25
CA ALA A 359 30.95 -5.64 -19.37
C ALA A 359 32.25 -5.84 -20.17
N ILE A 360 33.32 -6.32 -19.51
CA ILE A 360 34.60 -6.58 -20.17
C ILE A 360 34.50 -7.95 -20.85
N ILE A 361 34.29 -7.96 -22.16
CA ILE A 361 34.39 -9.17 -22.99
C ILE A 361 35.87 -9.54 -23.09
N SER A 362 36.32 -10.50 -22.28
CA SER A 362 37.69 -11.01 -22.32
C SER A 362 37.80 -12.18 -23.28
N LEU A 363 38.38 -11.97 -24.47
CA LEU A 363 38.71 -13.05 -25.41
C LEU A 363 39.94 -13.80 -24.89
N ASN A 364 39.75 -15.04 -24.45
CA ASN A 364 40.81 -15.87 -23.89
C ASN A 364 41.59 -16.55 -25.04
N THR A 365 42.65 -15.90 -25.56
CA THR A 365 43.42 -16.37 -26.73
C THR A 365 44.56 -17.36 -26.41
N ASN A 366 44.61 -17.97 -25.23
CA ASN A 366 45.76 -18.80 -24.84
C ASN A 366 45.49 -20.31 -24.83
N HIS A 367 46.23 -20.99 -25.73
CA HIS A 367 46.69 -22.38 -25.77
C HIS A 367 45.76 -23.55 -25.38
N PRO A 368 45.67 -24.61 -26.20
CA PRO A 368 44.88 -25.80 -25.90
C PRO A 368 45.58 -26.66 -24.84
N GLN A 369 45.39 -26.34 -23.56
CA GLN A 369 45.67 -27.28 -22.49
C GLN A 369 44.52 -28.28 -22.38
N LYS A 370 44.84 -29.57 -22.45
CA LYS A 370 43.93 -30.70 -22.23
C LYS A 370 43.30 -30.62 -20.84
N LYS A 371 42.21 -29.88 -20.69
CA LYS A 371 41.39 -29.86 -19.48
C LYS A 371 40.70 -31.22 -19.36
N LYS A 372 41.01 -31.93 -18.28
CA LYS A 372 40.22 -33.06 -17.78
C LYS A 372 38.76 -32.64 -17.76
N GLN A 373 37.90 -33.52 -18.27
CA GLN A 373 36.44 -33.47 -18.25
C GLN A 373 35.96 -33.53 -16.78
N SER A 374 36.23 -32.48 -15.99
CA SER A 374 35.55 -32.28 -14.71
C SER A 374 34.10 -31.98 -15.04
N SER A 375 33.18 -32.73 -14.44
CA SER A 375 31.74 -32.51 -14.45
C SER A 375 31.42 -31.03 -14.59
N LEU A 376 30.89 -30.64 -15.74
CA LEU A 376 30.32 -29.31 -15.96
C LEU A 376 29.38 -29.04 -14.79
N ASP A 377 29.74 -28.08 -13.94
CA ASP A 377 28.91 -27.62 -12.84
C ASP A 377 27.51 -27.35 -13.40
N GLU A 378 26.47 -27.83 -12.71
CA GLU A 378 25.08 -27.69 -13.13
C GLU A 378 24.57 -26.23 -13.20
N GLY A 379 25.45 -25.25 -12.94
CA GLY A 379 25.14 -23.83 -12.74
C GLY A 379 24.63 -23.09 -13.98
N ASP A 380 25.18 -23.36 -15.16
CA ASP A 380 24.92 -22.51 -16.34
C ASP A 380 23.94 -23.13 -17.34
N LYS A 381 22.80 -23.63 -16.84
CA LYS A 381 21.69 -24.05 -17.71
C LYS A 381 20.98 -22.80 -18.24
N PHE A 382 21.09 -22.55 -19.56
CA PHE A 382 20.31 -21.52 -20.25
C PHE A 382 18.83 -21.89 -20.26
N ARG A 383 17.96 -20.93 -19.89
CA ARG A 383 16.52 -21.14 -19.70
C ARG A 383 15.75 -20.07 -20.44
N ILE A 384 14.66 -20.48 -21.09
CA ILE A 384 13.76 -19.56 -21.81
C ILE A 384 12.39 -19.62 -21.16
N LEU A 385 11.83 -18.45 -20.83
CA LEU A 385 10.46 -18.30 -20.35
C LEU A 385 9.59 -17.72 -21.47
N VAL A 386 8.51 -18.40 -21.82
CA VAL A 386 7.54 -17.95 -22.84
C VAL A 386 6.23 -17.59 -22.14
N PHE A 387 5.84 -16.32 -22.21
CA PHE A 387 4.59 -15.83 -21.64
C PHE A 387 3.48 -15.83 -22.68
N CYS A 388 2.32 -16.38 -22.32
CA CYS A 388 1.11 -16.40 -23.16
C CYS A 388 -0.04 -15.72 -22.42
N ASN A 389 -0.95 -15.05 -23.14
CA ASN A 389 -2.02 -14.27 -22.52
C ASN A 389 -3.14 -15.16 -21.94
N THR A 390 -3.38 -16.32 -22.56
CA THR A 390 -4.47 -17.22 -22.16
C THR A 390 -3.99 -18.65 -21.96
N LYS A 391 -4.72 -19.40 -21.12
CA LYS A 391 -4.50 -20.84 -20.93
C LYS A 391 -4.50 -21.61 -22.26
N GLN A 392 -5.39 -21.28 -23.18
CA GLN A 392 -5.49 -21.98 -24.47
C GLN A 392 -4.25 -21.72 -25.34
N GLU A 393 -3.74 -20.49 -25.35
CA GLU A 393 -2.49 -20.14 -26.02
C GLU A 393 -1.30 -20.85 -25.38
N THR A 394 -1.23 -20.91 -24.05
CA THR A 394 -0.19 -21.65 -23.32
C THR A 394 -0.13 -23.12 -23.74
N LEU A 395 -1.28 -23.80 -23.79
CA LEU A 395 -1.35 -25.21 -24.19
C LEU A 395 -0.98 -25.43 -25.65
N LYS A 396 -1.44 -24.54 -26.55
CA LYS A 396 -1.06 -24.58 -27.97
C LYS A 396 0.44 -24.35 -28.15
N CYS A 397 1.02 -23.42 -27.41
CA CYS A 397 2.46 -23.14 -27.42
C CYS A 397 3.24 -24.37 -26.93
N LEU A 398 2.84 -24.99 -25.81
CA LEU A 398 3.48 -26.21 -25.32
C LEU A 398 3.44 -27.33 -26.37
N GLN A 399 2.28 -27.58 -26.98
CA GLN A 399 2.13 -28.59 -28.03
C GLN A 399 3.00 -28.27 -29.26
N LEU A 400 3.04 -27.02 -29.69
CA LEU A 400 3.89 -26.56 -30.78
C LEU A 400 5.37 -26.84 -30.49
N LEU A 401 5.84 -26.51 -29.28
CA LEU A 401 7.22 -26.76 -28.87
C LEU A 401 7.55 -28.27 -28.85
N GLN A 402 6.65 -29.09 -28.30
CA GLN A 402 6.82 -30.54 -28.28
C GLN A 402 6.86 -31.16 -29.69
N GLN A 403 6.06 -30.63 -30.62
CA GLN A 403 6.04 -31.08 -32.02
C GLN A 403 7.31 -30.69 -32.79
N ASN A 404 8.06 -29.68 -32.32
CA ASN A 404 9.29 -29.21 -32.92
C ASN A 404 10.52 -29.61 -32.07
N ASP A 405 10.46 -30.77 -31.42
CA ASP A 405 11.57 -31.39 -30.68
C ASP A 405 12.13 -30.60 -29.46
N PHE A 406 11.41 -29.60 -28.93
CA PHE A 406 11.76 -28.99 -27.65
C PHE A 406 11.35 -29.89 -26.49
N ARG A 407 12.17 -30.91 -26.17
CA ARG A 407 11.82 -31.99 -25.21
C ARG A 407 11.76 -31.57 -23.75
N ASN A 408 12.49 -30.53 -23.36
CA ASN A 408 12.53 -30.04 -21.97
C ASN A 408 11.67 -28.78 -21.80
N CYS A 409 10.40 -28.86 -22.20
CA CYS A 409 9.42 -27.79 -21.98
C CYS A 409 8.36 -28.22 -20.95
N ALA A 410 7.85 -27.25 -20.21
CA ALA A 410 6.72 -27.42 -19.30
C ALA A 410 5.87 -26.15 -19.31
N CYS A 411 4.61 -26.23 -18.89
CA CYS A 411 3.76 -25.06 -18.80
C CYS A 411 3.20 -24.88 -17.40
N VAL A 412 3.15 -23.64 -16.95
CA VAL A 412 2.49 -23.24 -15.70
C VAL A 412 1.22 -22.50 -16.08
N SER A 413 0.08 -23.02 -15.67
CA SER A 413 -1.23 -22.38 -15.87
C SER A 413 -2.19 -22.76 -14.77
N ASN A 414 -3.31 -22.03 -14.63
CA ASN A 414 -4.32 -22.27 -13.60
C ASN A 414 -5.01 -23.64 -13.67
N SER A 415 -4.77 -24.45 -14.71
CA SER A 415 -5.24 -25.84 -14.77
C SER A 415 -4.25 -26.88 -14.27
N VAL A 416 -2.99 -26.49 -14.13
CA VAL A 416 -1.96 -27.34 -13.53
C VAL A 416 -2.13 -27.20 -12.02
N THR A 417 -2.14 -28.33 -11.31
CA THR A 417 -2.29 -28.31 -9.84
C THR A 417 -1.11 -27.57 -9.21
N ARG A 418 -1.32 -26.90 -8.07
CA ARG A 418 -0.24 -26.16 -7.39
C ARG A 418 0.99 -27.04 -7.13
N THR A 419 0.80 -28.29 -6.73
CA THR A 419 1.88 -29.26 -6.53
C THR A 419 2.69 -29.52 -7.80
N GLU A 420 2.02 -29.63 -8.94
CA GLU A 420 2.68 -29.83 -10.23
C GLU A 420 3.36 -28.56 -10.73
N GLN A 421 2.77 -27.38 -10.47
CA GLN A 421 3.45 -26.10 -10.73
C GLN A 421 4.76 -26.02 -9.94
N LEU A 422 4.77 -26.35 -8.65
CA LEU A 422 5.98 -26.35 -7.82
C LEU A 422 7.03 -27.33 -8.36
N LYS A 423 6.63 -28.55 -8.77
CA LYS A 423 7.53 -29.51 -9.41
C LYS A 423 8.15 -28.97 -10.70
N ILE A 424 7.41 -28.17 -11.47
CA ILE A 424 7.94 -27.50 -12.66
C ILE A 424 8.94 -26.42 -12.25
N VAL A 425 8.62 -25.58 -11.27
CA VAL A 425 9.55 -24.57 -10.74
C VAL A 425 10.84 -25.25 -10.23
N ASP A 426 10.72 -26.37 -9.51
CA ASP A 426 11.85 -27.15 -8.97
C ASP A 426 12.70 -27.72 -10.11
N ARG A 427 12.05 -28.39 -11.08
CA ARG A 427 12.72 -29.01 -12.23
C ARG A 427 13.54 -28.00 -13.04
N PHE A 428 13.04 -26.78 -13.18
CA PHE A 428 13.73 -25.72 -13.91
C PHE A 428 14.63 -24.87 -13.00
N GLY A 429 14.71 -25.13 -11.70
CA GLY A 429 15.52 -24.36 -10.76
C GLY A 429 15.17 -22.87 -10.77
N LEU A 430 13.87 -22.55 -10.76
CA LEU A 430 13.37 -21.17 -10.78
C LEU A 430 13.15 -20.58 -9.37
N TYR A 431 13.67 -21.25 -8.33
CA TYR A 431 13.77 -20.70 -6.98
C TYR A 431 15.07 -19.93 -6.87
N ASN A 432 14.98 -18.63 -6.54
CA ASN A 432 16.09 -17.86 -5.99
C ASN A 432 15.93 -17.78 -4.48
#